data_AF-A0A2E8HPZ1-F1
#
_entry.id   AF-A0A2E8HPZ1-F1
#
_cell.length_a   1.000
_cell.length_b   1.000
_cell.length_c   1.000
_cell.angle_alpha   90.00
_cell.angle_beta   90.00
_cell.angle_gamma   90.00
#
_symmetry.space_group_name_H-M   'P 1'
#
loop_
_entity.id
_entity.type
_entity.pdbx_description
1 polymer ?
#
loop_
_entity_poly.entity_id
_entity_poly.type
_entity_poly.pdbx_seq_one_letter_code
_entity_poly.pdbx_strand_id
1 'polypeptide(L)'
;MSVFGKDELAMRKFASSMPVPEFEETHFVSTKPLSQAKVAIVTTAGLHRQSAPGFEIGDSDFHYETLARDSRDLKLGHHSVNFDRGGFAADLNVVYPIDRLEELAVEGVIGAVAENHYAFAGNQSATVSEIRLDSGPHCAKKMLAENVDIVVITGTCPLCPRTVCTLAHVFEAAGLATIVITRAREVAERMKVPRALHTVFPPGLSLGKPRDKVFQIEVLKAAFKLLEATQGPVIQEFPISISASDGEPLVCSLPPQMNPNLHPAVDEAEALKSAYYRAFKSTKRTSVGMQIGVDEIPQALEKFAKIAEGEHWTEVGFSNESIAETMYGTVHDIRSYYEELACELADGPIGPWKTEQWFYDDTKAGQIILQARRAMRDSEADSSLWFGLATAGRE
;
A
#
# COMPACT_ATOMS: atom_id res chain seq x y z
N MET A 1 14.03 13.61 12.69
CA MET A 1 13.74 12.22 13.14
C MET A 1 13.96 11.28 11.96
N SER A 2 14.19 9.98 12.17
CA SER A 2 14.16 9.02 11.07
C SER A 2 12.74 8.88 10.53
N VAL A 3 12.58 8.68 9.22
CA VAL A 3 11.27 8.41 8.62
C VAL A 3 10.83 7.00 9.05
N PHE A 4 9.66 6.87 9.67
CA PHE A 4 9.24 5.64 10.36
C PHE A 4 9.31 4.38 9.48
N GLY A 5 8.78 4.46 8.25
CA GLY A 5 8.81 3.33 7.30
C GLY A 5 10.19 3.00 6.71
N LYS A 6 11.22 3.81 7.02
CA LYS A 6 12.63 3.62 6.66
C LYS A 6 13.49 3.19 7.86
N ASP A 7 12.93 3.16 9.07
CA ASP A 7 13.63 2.82 10.30
C ASP A 7 13.28 1.41 10.77
N GLU A 8 14.16 0.46 10.48
CA GLU A 8 13.98 -0.96 10.81
C GLU A 8 13.76 -1.20 12.31
N LEU A 9 14.46 -0.46 13.19
CA LEU A 9 14.32 -0.65 14.63
C LEU A 9 12.97 -0.12 15.12
N ALA A 10 12.55 1.05 14.65
CA ALA A 10 11.25 1.61 14.99
C ALA A 10 10.11 0.72 14.50
N MET A 11 10.22 0.17 13.28
CA MET A 11 9.23 -0.75 12.72
C MET A 11 9.12 -2.06 13.51
N ARG A 12 10.25 -2.69 13.89
CA ARG A 12 10.26 -3.89 14.73
C ARG A 12 9.67 -3.65 16.12
N LYS A 13 9.99 -2.49 16.72
CA LYS A 13 9.42 -2.10 18.02
C LYS A 13 7.90 -1.93 17.92
N PHE A 14 7.42 -1.27 16.87
CA PHE A 14 5.99 -1.10 16.61
C PHE A 14 5.28 -2.44 16.41
N ALA A 15 5.84 -3.34 15.59
CA ALA A 15 5.30 -4.69 15.38
C ALA A 15 5.23 -5.49 16.68
N SER A 16 6.27 -5.41 17.50
CA SER A 16 6.34 -6.08 18.82
C SER A 16 5.28 -5.58 19.80
N SER A 17 4.93 -4.29 19.78
CA SER A 17 3.95 -3.71 20.70
C SER A 17 2.52 -3.67 20.16
N MET A 18 2.31 -4.02 18.89
CA MET A 18 0.99 -3.97 18.26
C MET A 18 0.01 -4.91 19.00
N PRO A 19 -1.19 -4.44 19.37
CA PRO A 19 -2.25 -5.33 19.84
C PRO A 19 -2.64 -6.30 18.72
N VAL A 20 -2.68 -7.60 19.02
CA VAL A 20 -3.08 -8.66 18.10
C VAL A 20 -4.16 -9.52 18.75
N PRO A 21 -5.14 -10.03 18.00
CA PRO A 21 -6.11 -10.98 18.53
C PRO A 21 -5.43 -12.33 18.85
N GLU A 22 -5.98 -13.04 19.82
CA GLU A 22 -5.58 -14.41 20.12
C GLU A 22 -6.46 -15.40 19.33
N PHE A 23 -5.83 -16.48 18.87
CA PHE A 23 -6.47 -17.61 18.20
C PHE A 23 -6.19 -18.86 19.03
N GLU A 24 -7.25 -19.55 19.46
CA GLU A 24 -7.15 -20.78 20.27
C GLU A 24 -6.56 -21.93 19.45
N GLU A 25 -6.99 -22.05 18.21
CA GLU A 25 -6.53 -23.07 17.26
C GLU A 25 -5.82 -22.41 16.07
N THR A 26 -4.80 -23.08 15.57
CA THR A 26 -4.11 -22.71 14.32
C THR A 26 -4.36 -23.83 13.32
N HIS A 27 -5.34 -23.63 12.44
CA HIS A 27 -5.59 -24.56 11.35
C HIS A 27 -4.41 -24.54 10.37
N PHE A 28 -4.10 -25.72 9.82
CA PHE A 28 -2.99 -25.90 8.89
C PHE A 28 -3.42 -26.86 7.77
N VAL A 29 -4.09 -26.29 6.79
CA VAL A 29 -4.66 -26.95 5.62
C VAL A 29 -3.55 -27.36 4.67
N SER A 30 -3.56 -28.62 4.24
CA SER A 30 -2.74 -29.08 3.13
C SER A 30 -3.46 -28.84 1.79
N THR A 31 -2.69 -28.58 0.75
CA THR A 31 -3.21 -28.42 -0.62
C THR A 31 -2.76 -29.59 -1.49
N LYS A 32 -3.47 -29.81 -2.60
CA LYS A 32 -2.98 -30.65 -3.70
C LYS A 32 -1.67 -30.08 -4.29
N PRO A 33 -0.93 -30.86 -5.13
CA PRO A 33 0.30 -30.38 -5.74
C PRO A 33 0.11 -29.03 -6.42
N LEU A 34 1.11 -28.16 -6.29
CA LEU A 34 1.05 -26.77 -6.74
C LEU A 34 0.62 -26.65 -8.22
N SER A 35 1.17 -27.51 -9.08
CA SER A 35 0.86 -27.60 -10.52
C SER A 35 -0.59 -28.02 -10.84
N GLN A 36 -1.38 -28.38 -9.84
CA GLN A 36 -2.82 -28.66 -9.95
C GLN A 36 -3.68 -27.68 -9.16
N ALA A 37 -3.06 -26.80 -8.36
CA ALA A 37 -3.73 -25.88 -7.46
C ALA A 37 -4.13 -24.57 -8.15
N LYS A 38 -5.32 -24.07 -7.80
CA LYS A 38 -5.79 -22.75 -8.16
C LYS A 38 -5.40 -21.75 -7.07
N VAL A 39 -4.74 -20.67 -7.47
CA VAL A 39 -4.21 -19.65 -6.56
C VAL A 39 -5.01 -18.34 -6.67
N ALA A 40 -5.46 -17.82 -5.54
CA ALA A 40 -6.04 -16.48 -5.41
C ALA A 40 -5.09 -15.53 -4.67
N ILE A 41 -5.37 -14.23 -4.80
CA ILE A 41 -4.64 -13.16 -4.11
C ILE A 41 -5.63 -12.49 -3.17
N VAL A 42 -5.20 -12.26 -1.92
CA VAL A 42 -5.88 -11.36 -1.01
C VAL A 42 -4.88 -10.30 -0.55
N THR A 43 -5.14 -9.03 -0.87
CA THR A 43 -4.26 -7.94 -0.46
C THR A 43 -4.93 -7.03 0.54
N THR A 44 -4.18 -6.50 1.51
CA THR A 44 -4.69 -5.45 2.40
C THR A 44 -4.29 -4.05 1.94
N ALA A 45 -4.02 -3.87 0.64
CA ALA A 45 -3.65 -2.59 0.05
C ALA A 45 -4.86 -1.67 -0.25
N GLY A 46 -6.08 -2.06 0.12
CA GLY A 46 -7.29 -1.28 -0.19
C GLY A 46 -7.49 -1.08 -1.70
N LEU A 47 -7.13 -2.07 -2.52
CA LEU A 47 -7.26 -1.95 -3.98
C LEU A 47 -8.73 -1.96 -4.38
N HIS A 48 -9.10 -1.04 -5.26
CA HIS A 48 -10.43 -0.96 -5.85
C HIS A 48 -10.33 -0.55 -7.32
N ARG A 49 -11.38 -0.81 -8.11
CA ARG A 49 -11.46 -0.34 -9.50
C ARG A 49 -11.57 1.18 -9.53
N GLN A 50 -11.03 1.82 -10.57
CA GLN A 50 -11.14 3.29 -10.71
C GLN A 50 -12.58 3.83 -10.70
N SER A 51 -13.56 3.00 -11.10
CA SER A 51 -14.99 3.34 -11.10
C SER A 51 -15.71 3.06 -9.78
N ALA A 52 -15.03 2.46 -8.79
CA ALA A 52 -15.60 2.12 -7.49
C ALA A 52 -15.24 3.20 -6.45
N PRO A 53 -16.07 3.39 -5.41
CA PRO A 53 -15.82 4.40 -4.37
C PRO A 53 -14.59 4.10 -3.50
N GLY A 54 -14.14 2.84 -3.46
CA GLY A 54 -12.98 2.44 -2.65
C GLY A 54 -13.32 2.30 -1.17
N PHE A 55 -12.37 2.63 -0.31
CA PHE A 55 -12.43 2.38 1.14
C PHE A 55 -12.53 3.68 1.93
N GLU A 56 -13.36 3.66 2.97
CA GLU A 56 -13.54 4.80 3.87
C GLU A 56 -12.33 5.00 4.80
N ILE A 57 -12.08 6.24 5.22
CA ILE A 57 -11.04 6.53 6.22
C ILE A 57 -11.52 6.04 7.60
N GLY A 58 -10.58 5.49 8.37
CA GLY A 58 -10.84 4.99 9.72
C GLY A 58 -10.45 3.53 9.84
N ASP A 59 -11.01 2.82 10.81
CA ASP A 59 -10.70 1.41 11.07
C ASP A 59 -11.95 0.52 11.13
N SER A 60 -13.10 1.10 10.75
CA SER A 60 -14.42 0.48 10.75
C SER A 60 -14.85 -0.03 9.38
N ASP A 61 -14.04 0.21 8.35
CA ASP A 61 -14.32 -0.31 7.01
C ASP A 61 -13.79 -1.74 6.84
N PHE A 62 -14.64 -2.71 7.19
CA PHE A 62 -14.33 -4.13 7.12
C PHE A 62 -14.78 -4.81 5.81
N HIS A 63 -15.30 -4.06 4.83
CA HIS A 63 -15.69 -4.65 3.55
C HIS A 63 -14.47 -5.15 2.76
N TYR A 64 -14.74 -5.91 1.70
CA TYR A 64 -13.72 -6.24 0.71
C TYR A 64 -14.22 -6.01 -0.70
N GLU A 65 -13.29 -5.63 -1.57
CA GLU A 65 -13.52 -5.52 -3.01
C GLU A 65 -13.25 -6.86 -3.69
N THR A 66 -14.03 -7.17 -4.72
CA THR A 66 -13.81 -8.32 -5.60
C THR A 66 -13.19 -7.83 -6.90
N LEU A 67 -11.99 -8.31 -7.20
CA LEU A 67 -11.19 -7.88 -8.34
C LEU A 67 -11.14 -9.02 -9.37
N ALA A 68 -11.73 -8.80 -10.55
CA ALA A 68 -11.61 -9.74 -11.66
C ALA A 68 -10.14 -9.88 -12.08
N ARG A 69 -9.74 -11.08 -12.46
CA ARG A 69 -8.37 -11.46 -12.86
C ARG A 69 -7.75 -10.53 -13.91
N ASP A 70 -8.53 -10.06 -14.87
CA ASP A 70 -8.11 -9.17 -15.97
C ASP A 70 -8.10 -7.67 -15.59
N SER A 71 -8.50 -7.33 -14.36
CA SER A 71 -8.49 -5.95 -13.88
C SER A 71 -7.06 -5.41 -13.81
N ARG A 72 -6.85 -4.24 -14.41
CA ARG A 72 -5.56 -3.51 -14.36
C ARG A 72 -5.71 -2.03 -14.02
N ASP A 73 -6.92 -1.48 -14.14
CA ASP A 73 -7.35 -0.16 -13.66
C ASP A 73 -7.66 -0.18 -12.15
N LEU A 74 -6.64 -0.54 -11.36
CA LEU A 74 -6.72 -0.58 -9.90
C LEU A 74 -6.13 0.70 -9.29
N LYS A 75 -6.79 1.21 -8.25
CA LYS A 75 -6.34 2.32 -7.41
C LYS A 75 -5.84 1.82 -6.06
N LEU A 76 -4.83 2.47 -5.51
CA LEU A 76 -4.39 2.23 -4.14
C LEU A 76 -5.23 3.03 -3.14
N GLY A 77 -6.22 2.39 -2.51
CA GLY A 77 -7.13 3.02 -1.53
C GLY A 77 -6.66 3.02 -0.08
N HIS A 78 -5.41 2.61 0.20
CA HIS A 78 -4.90 2.57 1.58
C HIS A 78 -4.49 3.96 2.09
N HIS A 79 -5.06 4.39 3.22
CA HIS A 79 -4.93 5.75 3.77
C HIS A 79 -3.67 6.02 4.61
N SER A 80 -2.91 4.99 4.98
CA SER A 80 -1.62 5.19 5.68
C SER A 80 -0.60 5.95 4.81
N VAL A 81 0.11 6.90 5.41
CA VAL A 81 1.27 7.58 4.80
C VAL A 81 2.59 6.82 4.95
N ASN A 82 2.61 5.77 5.77
CA ASN A 82 3.84 5.13 6.28
C ASN A 82 4.32 3.94 5.44
N PHE A 83 4.10 3.96 4.13
CA PHE A 83 4.59 2.96 3.20
C PHE A 83 4.95 3.57 1.84
N ASP A 84 5.74 2.82 1.07
CA ASP A 84 6.18 3.18 -0.27
C ASP A 84 5.02 3.00 -1.28
N ARG A 85 4.54 4.11 -1.82
CA ARG A 85 3.45 4.15 -2.81
C ARG A 85 3.98 4.14 -4.25
N GLY A 86 5.17 4.70 -4.47
CA GLY A 86 5.84 4.73 -5.76
C GLY A 86 6.11 3.35 -6.33
N GLY A 87 6.39 2.36 -5.48
CA GLY A 87 6.49 0.97 -5.90
C GLY A 87 5.24 0.47 -6.64
N PHE A 88 4.05 0.73 -6.09
CA PHE A 88 2.77 0.35 -6.72
C PHE A 88 2.51 1.13 -8.01
N ALA A 89 2.79 2.44 -8.01
CA ALA A 89 2.68 3.27 -9.20
C ALA A 89 3.54 2.70 -10.35
N ALA A 90 4.78 2.31 -10.05
CA ALA A 90 5.70 1.72 -11.00
C ALA A 90 5.28 0.30 -11.45
N ASP A 91 4.74 -0.53 -10.55
CA ASP A 91 4.39 -1.93 -10.78
C ASP A 91 3.36 -2.45 -9.76
N LEU A 92 2.17 -2.82 -10.23
CA LEU A 92 1.11 -3.38 -9.37
C LEU A 92 1.51 -4.70 -8.70
N ASN A 93 2.44 -5.46 -9.30
CA ASN A 93 2.84 -6.79 -8.83
C ASN A 93 3.58 -6.77 -7.48
N VAL A 94 4.03 -5.59 -7.02
CA VAL A 94 4.67 -5.45 -5.70
C VAL A 94 3.71 -5.69 -4.54
N VAL A 95 2.40 -5.53 -4.76
CA VAL A 95 1.33 -5.79 -3.77
C VAL A 95 0.27 -6.76 -4.28
N TYR A 96 0.04 -6.83 -5.59
CA TYR A 96 -0.97 -7.66 -6.23
C TYR A 96 -0.33 -8.42 -7.40
N PRO A 97 0.38 -9.55 -7.14
CA PRO A 97 1.26 -10.20 -8.11
C PRO A 97 0.52 -11.01 -9.20
N ILE A 98 -0.53 -10.43 -9.78
CA ILE A 98 -1.41 -11.10 -10.73
C ILE A 98 -0.67 -11.55 -11.98
N ASP A 99 0.18 -10.68 -12.56
CA ASP A 99 0.92 -11.04 -13.78
C ASP A 99 1.93 -12.15 -13.48
N ARG A 100 2.55 -12.12 -12.28
CA ARG A 100 3.48 -13.16 -11.85
C ARG A 100 2.79 -14.51 -11.65
N LEU A 101 1.57 -14.53 -11.10
CA LEU A 101 0.79 -15.76 -11.00
C LEU A 101 0.38 -16.29 -12.37
N GLU A 102 0.00 -15.42 -13.32
CA GLU A 102 -0.33 -15.83 -14.68
C GLU A 102 0.88 -16.45 -15.41
N GLU A 103 2.05 -15.85 -15.25
CA GLU A 103 3.31 -16.38 -15.79
C GLU A 103 3.63 -17.77 -15.20
N LEU A 104 3.49 -17.93 -13.88
CA LEU A 104 3.70 -19.22 -13.22
C LEU A 104 2.67 -20.29 -13.63
N ALA A 105 1.45 -19.90 -13.99
CA ALA A 105 0.44 -20.82 -14.53
C ALA A 105 0.79 -21.26 -15.95
N VAL A 106 1.26 -20.32 -16.80
CA VAL A 106 1.74 -20.63 -18.16
C VAL A 106 2.95 -21.57 -18.12
N GLU A 107 3.85 -21.39 -17.15
CA GLU A 107 5.00 -22.27 -16.91
C GLU A 107 4.62 -23.64 -16.30
N GLY A 108 3.36 -23.84 -15.90
CA GLY A 108 2.89 -25.07 -15.25
C GLY A 108 3.39 -25.25 -13.81
N VAL A 109 3.93 -24.19 -13.19
CA VAL A 109 4.35 -24.19 -11.79
C VAL A 109 3.13 -24.26 -10.87
N ILE A 110 2.11 -23.45 -11.18
CA ILE A 110 0.78 -23.52 -10.55
C ILE A 110 -0.25 -24.07 -11.54
N GLY A 111 -1.34 -24.67 -11.05
CA GLY A 111 -2.37 -25.23 -11.92
C GLY A 111 -3.23 -24.18 -12.61
N ALA A 112 -3.66 -23.16 -11.87
CA ALA A 112 -4.45 -22.05 -12.40
C ALA A 112 -4.38 -20.79 -11.51
N VAL A 113 -4.74 -19.65 -12.08
CA VAL A 113 -5.04 -18.41 -11.34
C VAL A 113 -6.56 -18.32 -11.17
N ALA A 114 -7.02 -17.87 -10.01
CA ALA A 114 -8.44 -17.60 -9.77
C ALA A 114 -8.98 -16.51 -10.71
N GLU A 115 -10.27 -16.57 -11.02
CA GLU A 115 -10.99 -15.55 -11.78
C GLU A 115 -11.25 -14.31 -10.92
N ASN A 116 -11.38 -14.47 -9.60
CA ASN A 116 -11.58 -13.39 -8.66
C ASN A 116 -10.50 -13.38 -7.57
N HIS A 117 -10.05 -12.17 -7.25
CA HIS A 117 -9.16 -11.86 -6.15
C HIS A 117 -9.81 -10.82 -5.25
N TYR A 118 -9.20 -10.54 -4.10
CA TYR A 118 -9.87 -9.72 -3.09
C TYR A 118 -8.94 -8.71 -2.45
N ALA A 119 -9.50 -7.56 -2.09
CA ALA A 119 -8.78 -6.51 -1.40
C ALA A 119 -9.54 -6.05 -0.16
N PHE A 120 -8.82 -5.86 0.95
CA PHE A 120 -9.33 -5.30 2.19
C PHE A 120 -8.56 -4.01 2.51
N ALA A 121 -9.14 -3.13 3.32
CA ALA A 121 -8.38 -2.09 4.00
C ALA A 121 -7.52 -2.72 5.12
N GLY A 122 -6.22 -2.43 5.16
CA GLY A 122 -5.31 -2.98 6.16
C GLY A 122 -5.42 -2.33 7.54
N ASN A 123 -5.85 -1.06 7.58
CA ASN A 123 -6.19 -0.28 8.76
C ASN A 123 -7.53 -0.74 9.33
N GLN A 124 -7.47 -1.66 10.29
CA GLN A 124 -8.64 -2.26 10.93
C GLN A 124 -8.58 -2.06 12.44
N SER A 125 -9.72 -2.21 13.12
CA SER A 125 -9.81 -2.14 14.58
C SER A 125 -8.80 -3.08 15.26
N ALA A 126 -8.45 -2.81 16.52
CA ALA A 126 -7.45 -3.61 17.25
C ALA A 126 -7.84 -5.09 17.39
N THR A 127 -9.15 -5.37 17.47
CA THR A 127 -9.71 -6.70 17.64
C THR A 127 -9.93 -7.43 16.31
N VAL A 128 -9.99 -6.68 15.19
CA VAL A 128 -10.32 -7.14 13.84
C VAL A 128 -11.54 -8.05 13.80
N SER A 129 -12.50 -7.79 14.70
CA SER A 129 -13.63 -8.67 14.98
C SER A 129 -14.54 -8.81 13.76
N GLU A 130 -14.81 -7.71 13.07
CA GLU A 130 -15.68 -7.65 11.91
C GLU A 130 -15.12 -8.48 10.75
N ILE A 131 -13.81 -8.39 10.50
CA ILE A 131 -13.13 -9.26 9.53
C ILE A 131 -13.18 -10.73 9.97
N ARG A 132 -12.92 -11.02 11.24
CA ARG A 132 -12.89 -12.40 11.76
C ARG A 132 -14.23 -13.09 11.68
N LEU A 133 -15.30 -12.37 11.97
CA LEU A 133 -16.63 -12.92 12.20
C LEU A 133 -17.56 -12.76 11.00
N ASP A 134 -17.27 -11.85 10.06
CA ASP A 134 -18.17 -11.56 8.94
C ASP A 134 -17.44 -11.56 7.57
N SER A 135 -16.69 -10.51 7.26
CA SER A 135 -16.21 -10.29 5.88
C SER A 135 -15.14 -11.29 5.45
N GLY A 136 -14.27 -11.74 6.37
CA GLY A 136 -13.31 -12.81 6.14
C GLY A 136 -13.99 -14.15 5.81
N PRO A 137 -14.87 -14.69 6.69
CA PRO A 137 -15.63 -15.90 6.38
C PRO A 137 -16.47 -15.79 5.09
N HIS A 138 -17.04 -14.62 4.80
CA HIS A 138 -17.77 -14.38 3.55
C HIS A 138 -16.85 -14.47 2.32
N CYS A 139 -15.68 -13.85 2.38
CA CYS A 139 -14.66 -13.92 1.32
C CYS A 139 -14.16 -15.36 1.11
N ALA A 140 -13.91 -16.10 2.19
CA ALA A 140 -13.52 -17.52 2.13
C ALA A 140 -14.55 -18.37 1.37
N LYS A 141 -15.85 -18.16 1.62
CA LYS A 141 -16.93 -18.86 0.91
C LYS A 141 -16.91 -18.59 -0.59
N LYS A 142 -16.62 -17.35 -1.03
CA LYS A 142 -16.50 -17.02 -2.46
C LYS A 142 -15.32 -17.73 -3.11
N MET A 143 -14.17 -17.73 -2.45
CA MET A 143 -12.97 -18.45 -2.91
C MET A 143 -13.21 -19.96 -3.03
N LEU A 144 -13.85 -20.57 -2.03
CA LEU A 144 -14.21 -22.00 -2.07
C LEU A 144 -15.20 -22.32 -3.19
N ALA A 145 -16.21 -21.46 -3.42
CA ALA A 145 -17.16 -21.62 -4.52
C ALA A 145 -16.47 -21.57 -5.91
N GLU A 146 -15.32 -20.92 -6.01
CA GLU A 146 -14.49 -20.88 -7.21
C GLU A 146 -13.46 -22.03 -7.28
N ASN A 147 -13.44 -22.93 -6.30
CA ASN A 147 -12.43 -24.00 -6.16
C ASN A 147 -11.00 -23.44 -6.03
N VAL A 148 -10.82 -22.33 -5.31
CA VAL A 148 -9.49 -21.86 -4.90
C VAL A 148 -8.93 -22.84 -3.87
N ASP A 149 -7.64 -23.15 -4.00
CA ASP A 149 -6.93 -24.05 -3.10
C ASP A 149 -5.93 -23.29 -2.22
N ILE A 150 -5.27 -22.28 -2.81
CA ILE A 150 -4.19 -21.52 -2.17
C ILE A 150 -4.51 -20.03 -2.23
N VAL A 151 -4.29 -19.33 -1.12
CA VAL A 151 -4.41 -17.87 -1.02
C VAL A 151 -3.06 -17.25 -0.69
N VAL A 152 -2.52 -16.45 -1.60
CA VAL A 152 -1.36 -15.60 -1.32
C VAL A 152 -1.85 -14.28 -0.74
N ILE A 153 -1.40 -13.97 0.48
CA ILE A 153 -1.84 -12.80 1.23
C ILE A 153 -0.72 -11.77 1.33
N THR A 154 -0.97 -10.55 0.86
CA THR A 154 0.01 -9.45 0.87
C THR A 154 -0.46 -8.28 1.72
N GLY A 155 0.47 -7.61 2.39
CA GLY A 155 0.20 -6.41 3.19
C GLY A 155 1.17 -5.27 2.90
N THR A 156 0.67 -4.03 2.92
CA THR A 156 1.43 -2.85 2.48
C THR A 156 1.93 -2.01 3.65
N CYS A 157 1.04 -1.57 4.54
CA CYS A 157 1.39 -0.65 5.60
C CYS A 157 1.85 -1.36 6.89
N PRO A 158 2.49 -0.63 7.83
CA PRO A 158 2.92 -1.20 9.10
C PRO A 158 1.81 -1.80 9.98
N LEU A 159 0.54 -1.43 9.78
CA LEU A 159 -0.62 -2.01 10.49
C LEU A 159 -1.18 -3.28 9.81
N CYS A 160 -0.94 -3.46 8.51
CA CYS A 160 -1.44 -4.61 7.74
C CYS A 160 -1.10 -5.99 8.34
N PRO A 161 0.08 -6.21 8.98
CA PRO A 161 0.43 -7.51 9.55
C PRO A 161 -0.64 -8.17 10.42
N ARG A 162 -1.34 -7.39 11.26
CA ARG A 162 -2.45 -7.91 12.08
C ARG A 162 -3.58 -8.45 11.21
N THR A 163 -3.97 -7.67 10.20
CA THR A 163 -5.09 -7.98 9.30
C THR A 163 -4.76 -9.18 8.40
N VAL A 164 -3.57 -9.23 7.79
CA VAL A 164 -3.17 -10.35 6.92
C VAL A 164 -3.03 -11.67 7.69
N CYS A 165 -2.48 -11.64 8.91
CA CYS A 165 -2.36 -12.85 9.75
C CYS A 165 -3.74 -13.32 10.24
N THR A 166 -4.66 -12.39 10.48
CA THR A 166 -6.05 -12.70 10.83
C THR A 166 -6.78 -13.37 9.68
N LEU A 167 -6.67 -12.82 8.47
CA LEU A 167 -7.26 -13.40 7.26
C LEU A 167 -6.72 -14.81 7.00
N ALA A 168 -5.42 -15.04 7.23
CA ALA A 168 -4.82 -16.37 7.13
C ALA A 168 -5.51 -17.40 8.04
N HIS A 169 -5.69 -17.08 9.33
CA HIS A 169 -6.41 -17.96 10.27
C HIS A 169 -7.85 -18.23 9.83
N VAL A 170 -8.56 -17.19 9.40
CA VAL A 170 -9.96 -17.30 8.94
C VAL A 170 -10.06 -18.21 7.71
N PHE A 171 -9.17 -18.04 6.74
CA PHE A 171 -9.18 -18.81 5.50
C PHE A 171 -8.74 -20.26 5.71
N GLU A 172 -7.75 -20.51 6.57
CA GLU A 172 -7.33 -21.87 6.93
C GLU A 172 -8.40 -22.62 7.72
N ALA A 173 -9.11 -21.93 8.62
CA ALA A 173 -10.28 -22.51 9.29
C ALA A 173 -11.40 -22.91 8.30
N ALA A 174 -11.50 -22.21 7.17
CA ALA A 174 -12.46 -22.51 6.11
C ALA A 174 -11.99 -23.60 5.13
N GLY A 175 -10.74 -24.08 5.23
CA GLY A 175 -10.19 -25.11 4.34
C GLY A 175 -9.40 -24.58 3.15
N LEU A 176 -8.92 -23.34 3.18
CA LEU A 176 -8.01 -22.77 2.18
C LEU A 176 -6.57 -22.77 2.71
N ALA A 177 -5.61 -23.29 1.94
CA ALA A 177 -4.20 -23.14 2.31
C ALA A 177 -3.77 -21.68 2.08
N THR A 178 -3.06 -21.08 3.04
CA THR A 178 -2.67 -19.66 2.99
C THR A 178 -1.17 -19.49 3.03
N ILE A 179 -0.67 -18.41 2.44
CA ILE A 179 0.70 -17.94 2.61
C ILE A 179 0.68 -16.43 2.83
N VAL A 180 1.15 -15.97 3.98
CA VAL A 180 1.32 -14.54 4.26
C VAL A 180 2.72 -14.09 3.87
N ILE A 181 2.84 -13.07 3.02
CA ILE A 181 4.12 -12.39 2.78
C ILE A 181 4.14 -11.13 3.62
N THR A 182 5.02 -11.09 4.64
CA THR A 182 5.02 -10.01 5.63
C THR A 182 6.41 -9.68 6.14
N ARG A 183 6.64 -8.39 6.40
CA ARG A 183 7.86 -7.92 7.07
C ARG A 183 7.82 -7.98 8.60
N ALA A 184 6.63 -8.11 9.20
CA ALA A 184 6.49 -8.09 10.65
C ALA A 184 6.51 -9.51 11.20
N ARG A 185 7.72 -10.08 11.32
CA ARG A 185 7.93 -11.42 11.88
C ARG A 185 7.34 -11.56 13.27
N GLU A 186 7.48 -10.52 14.10
CA GLU A 186 7.02 -10.52 15.48
C GLU A 186 5.50 -10.65 15.58
N VAL A 187 4.74 -10.07 14.64
CA VAL A 187 3.29 -10.22 14.56
C VAL A 187 2.92 -11.63 14.12
N ALA A 188 3.58 -12.14 13.07
CA ALA A 188 3.36 -13.50 12.57
C ALA A 188 3.62 -14.57 13.65
N GLU A 189 4.71 -14.44 14.42
CA GLU A 189 5.06 -15.35 15.52
C GLU A 189 4.05 -15.27 16.67
N ARG A 190 3.72 -14.06 17.15
CA ARG A 190 2.76 -13.86 18.24
C ARG A 190 1.37 -14.38 17.90
N MET A 191 0.96 -14.22 16.65
CA MET A 191 -0.32 -14.71 16.15
C MET A 191 -0.28 -16.19 15.73
N LYS A 192 0.87 -16.86 15.77
CA LYS A 192 1.04 -18.25 15.29
C LYS A 192 0.47 -18.45 13.88
N VAL A 193 0.78 -17.54 12.95
CA VAL A 193 0.21 -17.60 11.58
C VAL A 193 0.57 -18.93 10.90
N PRO A 194 -0.35 -19.60 10.18
CA PRO A 194 -0.11 -20.93 9.63
C PRO A 194 1.15 -21.01 8.77
N ARG A 195 1.28 -20.13 7.77
CA ARG A 195 2.46 -20.00 6.92
C ARG A 195 2.79 -18.54 6.66
N ALA A 196 4.04 -18.15 6.87
CA ALA A 196 4.52 -16.83 6.47
C ALA A 196 5.91 -16.86 5.85
N LEU A 197 6.07 -16.15 4.74
CA LEU A 197 7.36 -15.74 4.23
C LEU A 197 7.70 -14.37 4.86
N HIS A 198 8.68 -14.38 5.76
CA HIS A 198 9.22 -13.17 6.34
C HIS A 198 10.17 -12.48 5.35
N THR A 199 9.86 -11.25 4.96
CA THR A 199 10.67 -10.44 4.05
C THR A 199 11.17 -9.18 4.73
N VAL A 200 12.45 -8.86 4.63
CA VAL A 200 12.98 -7.56 5.10
C VAL A 200 12.94 -6.57 3.95
N PHE A 201 11.73 -6.21 3.52
CA PHE A 201 11.45 -5.25 2.44
C PHE A 201 10.75 -4.00 2.99
N PRO A 202 10.89 -2.84 2.34
CA PRO A 202 10.16 -1.63 2.70
C PRO A 202 8.64 -1.85 2.67
N PRO A 203 7.87 -1.18 3.54
CA PRO A 203 6.42 -1.35 3.55
C PRO A 203 5.88 -0.85 2.20
N GLY A 204 4.90 -1.56 1.62
CA GLY A 204 4.40 -1.30 0.27
C GLY A 204 5.05 -2.14 -0.82
N LEU A 205 6.16 -2.84 -0.51
CA LEU A 205 6.91 -3.67 -1.44
C LEU A 205 6.88 -5.16 -1.04
N SER A 206 5.70 -5.75 -0.85
CA SER A 206 5.57 -7.13 -0.38
C SER A 206 6.30 -8.14 -1.28
N LEU A 207 6.30 -7.92 -2.59
CA LEU A 207 7.05 -8.74 -3.57
C LEU A 207 8.40 -8.14 -3.95
N GLY A 208 8.86 -7.11 -3.24
CA GLY A 208 10.16 -6.48 -3.39
C GLY A 208 10.23 -5.48 -4.54
N LYS A 209 11.24 -5.64 -5.41
CA LYS A 209 11.65 -4.61 -6.37
C LYS A 209 10.57 -4.39 -7.47
N PRO A 210 10.09 -3.15 -7.69
CA PRO A 210 9.20 -2.84 -8.79
C PRO A 210 9.86 -3.13 -10.15
N ARG A 211 9.09 -3.65 -11.12
CA ARG A 211 9.54 -3.97 -12.50
C ARG A 211 10.64 -5.04 -12.58
N ASP A 212 10.99 -5.71 -11.48
CA ASP A 212 11.92 -6.83 -11.45
C ASP A 212 11.15 -8.15 -11.41
N LYS A 213 10.69 -8.59 -12.59
CA LYS A 213 9.93 -9.84 -12.74
C LYS A 213 10.65 -11.04 -12.13
N VAL A 214 11.96 -11.15 -12.33
CA VAL A 214 12.74 -12.31 -11.86
C VAL A 214 12.73 -12.36 -10.34
N PHE A 215 13.03 -11.23 -9.69
CA PHE A 215 13.00 -11.14 -8.23
C PHE A 215 11.62 -11.47 -7.64
N GLN A 216 10.55 -10.93 -8.23
CA GLN A 216 9.19 -11.18 -7.77
C GLN A 216 8.79 -12.66 -7.90
N ILE A 217 9.20 -13.33 -8.99
CA ILE A 217 9.01 -14.78 -9.16
C ILE A 217 9.80 -15.56 -8.11
N GLU A 218 11.03 -15.16 -7.78
CA GLU A 218 11.82 -15.80 -6.72
C GLU A 218 11.16 -15.70 -5.34
N VAL A 219 10.60 -14.53 -5.01
CA VAL A 219 9.82 -14.32 -3.78
C VAL A 219 8.61 -15.26 -3.75
N LEU A 220 7.84 -15.35 -4.84
CA LEU A 220 6.68 -16.25 -4.91
C LEU A 220 7.08 -17.73 -4.81
N LYS A 221 8.18 -18.15 -5.47
CA LYS A 221 8.68 -19.52 -5.38
C LYS A 221 9.11 -19.85 -3.95
N ALA A 222 9.76 -18.93 -3.26
CA ALA A 222 10.10 -19.08 -1.84
C ALA A 222 8.84 -19.17 -0.96
N ALA A 223 7.82 -18.37 -1.25
CA ALA A 223 6.53 -18.42 -0.56
C ALA A 223 5.83 -19.77 -0.77
N PHE A 224 5.75 -20.25 -2.02
CA PHE A 224 5.10 -21.53 -2.33
C PHE A 224 5.81 -22.74 -1.75
N LYS A 225 7.13 -22.68 -1.52
CA LYS A 225 7.88 -23.74 -0.83
C LYS A 225 7.33 -24.04 0.57
N LEU A 226 6.70 -23.05 1.24
CA LEU A 226 6.08 -23.23 2.55
C LEU A 226 4.91 -24.23 2.54
N LEU A 227 4.32 -24.51 1.37
CA LEU A 227 3.24 -25.48 1.22
C LEU A 227 3.73 -26.93 1.34
N GLU A 228 5.04 -27.18 1.24
CA GLU A 228 5.65 -28.51 1.42
C GLU A 228 5.64 -28.96 2.89
N ALA A 229 5.48 -28.03 3.83
CA ALA A 229 5.41 -28.35 5.24
C ALA A 229 4.13 -29.13 5.57
N THR A 230 4.26 -30.17 6.39
CA THR A 230 3.16 -31.04 6.83
C THR A 230 2.52 -30.60 8.14
N GLN A 231 3.16 -29.69 8.87
CA GLN A 231 2.69 -29.11 10.13
C GLN A 231 3.21 -27.68 10.27
N GLY A 232 2.44 -26.80 10.92
CA GLY A 232 2.84 -25.43 11.22
C GLY A 232 2.66 -25.07 12.70
N PRO A 233 2.81 -23.78 13.07
CA PRO A 233 3.18 -22.64 12.23
C PRO A 233 4.52 -22.80 11.51
N VAL A 234 4.64 -22.28 10.29
CA VAL A 234 5.92 -22.20 9.55
C VAL A 234 6.20 -20.78 9.12
N ILE A 235 7.28 -20.20 9.65
CA ILE A 235 7.74 -18.87 9.30
C ILE A 235 9.16 -19.00 8.78
N GLN A 236 9.38 -18.67 7.51
CA GLN A 236 10.70 -18.72 6.88
C GLN A 236 11.12 -17.33 6.43
N GLU A 237 12.39 -17.00 6.65
CA GLU A 237 12.98 -15.76 6.16
C GLU A 237 13.40 -15.88 4.69
N PHE A 238 13.04 -14.88 3.89
CA PHE A 238 13.56 -14.72 2.55
C PHE A 238 15.02 -14.21 2.63
N PRO A 239 15.97 -14.81 1.89
CA PRO A 239 17.40 -14.59 2.13
C PRO A 239 17.93 -13.22 1.71
N ILE A 240 17.15 -12.44 0.96
CA ILE A 240 17.55 -11.11 0.48
C ILE A 240 16.74 -10.06 1.23
N SER A 241 17.42 -9.02 1.71
CA SER A 241 16.78 -7.80 2.24
C SER A 241 16.83 -6.67 1.20
N ILE A 242 15.91 -5.71 1.34
CA ILE A 242 15.88 -4.47 0.57
C ILE A 242 15.83 -3.32 1.59
N SER A 243 16.79 -2.41 1.53
CA SER A 243 16.86 -1.23 2.39
C SER A 243 16.24 -0.01 1.71
N ALA A 244 15.68 0.90 2.50
CA ALA A 244 15.24 2.23 2.02
C ALA A 244 16.40 3.09 1.48
N SER A 245 17.64 2.74 1.82
CA SER A 245 18.84 3.40 1.29
C SER A 245 19.30 2.86 -0.07
N ASP A 246 18.77 1.73 -0.52
CA ASP A 246 19.22 1.07 -1.74
C ASP A 246 18.88 1.87 -2.99
N GLY A 247 19.76 1.77 -4.00
CA GLY A 247 19.61 2.45 -5.29
C GLY A 247 20.02 3.92 -5.27
N GLU A 248 20.20 4.47 -6.46
CA GLU A 248 20.58 5.86 -6.67
C GLU A 248 19.41 6.82 -6.33
N PRO A 249 19.70 8.09 -6.01
CA PRO A 249 18.68 9.12 -5.92
C PRO A 249 17.87 9.22 -7.21
N LEU A 250 16.58 9.50 -7.08
CA LEU A 250 15.74 9.73 -8.25
C LEU A 250 16.10 11.09 -8.88
N VAL A 251 16.32 11.10 -10.19
CA VAL A 251 16.52 12.33 -10.95
C VAL A 251 15.32 12.51 -11.86
N CYS A 252 14.44 13.44 -11.52
CA CYS A 252 13.33 13.86 -12.39
C CYS A 252 13.42 15.38 -12.58
N SER A 253 13.50 15.80 -13.84
CA SER A 253 13.61 17.22 -14.19
C SER A 253 12.29 17.93 -13.93
N LEU A 254 12.30 18.94 -13.06
CA LEU A 254 11.15 19.80 -12.79
C LEU A 254 11.13 20.98 -13.77
N PRO A 255 9.95 21.43 -14.25
CA PRO A 255 9.85 22.61 -15.09
C PRO A 255 10.28 23.87 -14.32
N PRO A 256 10.90 24.87 -14.99
CA PRO A 256 11.12 26.17 -14.37
C PRO A 256 9.78 26.84 -14.08
N GLN A 257 9.77 27.79 -13.13
CA GLN A 257 8.57 28.57 -12.86
C GLN A 257 8.17 29.38 -14.11
N MET A 258 6.93 29.18 -14.57
CA MET A 258 6.38 29.76 -15.78
C MET A 258 5.55 31.02 -15.50
N ASN A 259 4.74 30.99 -14.43
CA ASN A 259 3.91 32.11 -14.01
C ASN A 259 4.38 32.67 -12.64
N PRO A 260 5.02 33.85 -12.61
CA PRO A 260 5.52 34.45 -11.36
C PRO A 260 4.40 35.00 -10.46
N ASN A 261 3.16 35.09 -10.95
CA ASN A 261 2.02 35.57 -10.16
C ASN A 261 1.36 34.46 -9.33
N LEU A 262 1.74 33.20 -9.54
CA LEU A 262 1.25 32.06 -8.76
C LEU A 262 2.29 31.66 -7.71
N HIS A 263 1.83 31.07 -6.62
CA HIS A 263 2.72 30.42 -5.67
C HIS A 263 3.53 29.33 -6.39
N PRO A 264 4.85 29.16 -6.13
CA PRO A 264 5.70 28.23 -6.90
C PRO A 264 5.18 26.79 -6.96
N ALA A 265 4.57 26.28 -5.87
CA ALA A 265 3.96 24.95 -5.86
C ALA A 265 2.75 24.82 -6.79
N VAL A 266 1.94 25.88 -6.91
CA VAL A 266 0.75 25.92 -7.78
C VAL A 266 1.19 25.92 -9.25
N ASP A 267 2.16 26.77 -9.59
CA ASP A 267 2.72 26.85 -10.94
C ASP A 267 3.41 25.54 -11.36
N GLU A 268 4.19 24.92 -10.47
CA GLU A 268 4.83 23.63 -10.70
C GLU A 268 3.80 22.53 -11.02
N ALA A 269 2.72 22.44 -10.22
CA ALA A 269 1.66 21.46 -10.45
C ALA A 269 0.93 21.67 -11.79
N GLU A 270 0.62 22.92 -12.16
CA GLU A 270 0.03 23.27 -13.45
C GLU A 270 0.96 22.91 -14.63
N ALA A 271 2.25 23.21 -14.51
CA ALA A 271 3.24 22.93 -15.55
C ALA A 271 3.40 21.41 -15.80
N LEU A 272 3.23 20.58 -14.77
CA LEU A 272 3.34 19.13 -14.85
C LEU A 272 2.08 18.43 -15.41
N LYS A 273 0.95 19.12 -15.49
CA LYS A 273 -0.37 18.55 -15.81
C LYS A 273 -0.41 17.83 -17.15
N SER A 274 0.22 18.44 -18.16
CA SER A 274 0.34 17.83 -19.49
C SER A 274 1.20 16.57 -19.49
N ALA A 275 2.24 16.50 -18.64
CA ALA A 275 3.05 15.29 -18.50
C ALA A 275 2.25 14.17 -17.83
N TYR A 276 1.48 14.52 -16.80
CA TYR A 276 0.63 13.55 -16.09
C TYR A 276 -0.41 12.93 -17.02
N TYR A 277 -1.14 13.73 -17.81
CA TYR A 277 -2.16 13.18 -18.72
C TYR A 277 -1.55 12.31 -19.84
N ARG A 278 -0.30 12.59 -20.27
CA ARG A 278 0.42 11.71 -21.21
C ARG A 278 0.75 10.36 -20.56
N ALA A 279 1.28 10.39 -19.34
CA ALA A 279 1.54 9.20 -18.53
C ALA A 279 0.27 8.38 -18.32
N PHE A 280 -0.81 9.00 -17.83
CA PHE A 280 -2.10 8.36 -17.62
C PHE A 280 -2.67 7.74 -18.89
N LYS A 281 -2.53 8.40 -20.05
CA LYS A 281 -2.97 7.84 -21.34
C LYS A 281 -2.19 6.58 -21.73
N SER A 282 -0.91 6.50 -21.36
CA SER A 282 -0.04 5.34 -21.62
C SER A 282 -0.37 4.18 -20.68
N THR A 283 -0.46 4.45 -19.38
CA THR A 283 -0.60 3.42 -18.34
C THR A 283 -2.04 3.02 -18.06
N LYS A 284 -3.01 3.91 -18.32
CA LYS A 284 -4.42 3.82 -17.93
C LYS A 284 -4.64 3.60 -16.43
N ARG A 285 -3.65 3.96 -15.60
CA ARG A 285 -3.66 3.76 -14.15
C ARG A 285 -3.38 5.07 -13.44
N THR A 286 -4.13 5.31 -12.37
CA THR A 286 -3.83 6.34 -11.38
C THR A 286 -4.49 6.02 -10.05
N SER A 287 -3.83 6.37 -8.95
CA SER A 287 -4.35 6.38 -7.59
C SER A 287 -4.81 7.77 -7.15
N VAL A 288 -4.68 8.80 -7.99
CA VAL A 288 -5.31 10.10 -7.76
C VAL A 288 -6.84 9.96 -7.78
N GLY A 289 -7.53 10.72 -6.94
CA GLY A 289 -8.97 10.71 -6.78
C GLY A 289 -9.45 10.00 -5.51
N MET A 290 -8.65 10.04 -4.44
CA MET A 290 -9.08 9.67 -3.09
C MET A 290 -10.01 10.73 -2.50
N GLN A 291 -9.75 12.01 -2.79
CA GLN A 291 -10.51 13.17 -2.32
C GLN A 291 -10.71 14.23 -3.40
N ILE A 292 -9.72 14.44 -4.27
CA ILE A 292 -9.72 15.45 -5.34
C ILE A 292 -9.21 14.88 -6.67
N GLY A 293 -9.66 15.47 -7.77
CA GLY A 293 -9.13 15.20 -9.10
C GLY A 293 -7.83 15.95 -9.39
N VAL A 294 -7.16 15.54 -10.47
CA VAL A 294 -5.91 16.16 -10.96
C VAL A 294 -6.07 17.65 -11.24
N ASP A 295 -7.24 18.05 -11.74
CA ASP A 295 -7.54 19.44 -12.07
C ASP A 295 -7.66 20.35 -10.83
N GLU A 296 -7.88 19.77 -9.64
CA GLU A 296 -8.07 20.49 -8.38
C GLU A 296 -6.77 20.61 -7.57
N ILE A 297 -5.72 19.85 -7.93
CA ILE A 297 -4.42 19.83 -7.23
C ILE A 297 -3.79 21.22 -7.09
N PRO A 298 -3.73 22.08 -8.13
CA PRO A 298 -3.17 23.43 -7.99
C PRO A 298 -3.90 24.27 -6.95
N GLN A 299 -5.23 24.22 -6.92
CA GLN A 299 -6.05 24.94 -5.93
C GLN A 299 -5.85 24.38 -4.52
N ALA A 300 -5.71 23.06 -4.37
CA ALA A 300 -5.39 22.45 -3.09
C ALA A 300 -4.02 22.89 -2.56
N LEU A 301 -3.01 22.99 -3.42
CA LEU A 301 -1.68 23.51 -3.05
C LEU A 301 -1.73 24.97 -2.62
N GLU A 302 -2.60 25.79 -3.22
CA GLU A 302 -2.82 27.17 -2.78
C GLU A 302 -3.38 27.23 -1.35
N LYS A 303 -4.31 26.33 -0.99
CA LYS A 303 -4.84 26.23 0.39
C LYS A 303 -3.73 25.87 1.39
N PHE A 304 -2.87 24.91 1.05
CA PHE A 304 -1.74 24.55 1.92
C PHE A 304 -0.68 25.66 1.99
N ALA A 305 -0.48 26.43 0.93
CA ALA A 305 0.40 27.61 0.97
C ALA A 305 -0.10 28.65 1.99
N LYS A 306 -1.40 28.94 1.98
CA LYS A 306 -2.02 29.83 2.98
C LYS A 306 -1.88 29.30 4.41
N ILE A 307 -2.07 27.99 4.62
CA ILE A 307 -1.84 27.36 5.93
C ILE A 307 -0.38 27.52 6.37
N ALA A 308 0.57 27.32 5.45
CA ALA A 308 2.00 27.51 5.71
C ALA A 308 2.35 28.97 6.09
N GLU A 309 1.59 29.95 5.60
CA GLU A 309 1.70 31.37 5.96
C GLU A 309 0.99 31.73 7.29
N GLY A 310 0.30 30.76 7.91
CA GLY A 310 -0.35 30.91 9.22
C GLY A 310 -1.86 31.14 9.16
N GLU A 311 -2.50 31.05 7.98
CA GLU A 311 -3.96 31.08 7.89
C GLU A 311 -4.57 29.80 8.49
N HIS A 312 -5.64 29.95 9.27
CA HIS A 312 -6.28 28.81 9.90
C HIS A 312 -6.95 27.91 8.85
N TRP A 313 -6.80 26.59 8.96
CA TRP A 313 -7.25 25.64 7.92
C TRP A 313 -8.75 25.70 7.61
N THR A 314 -9.59 26.13 8.57
CA THR A 314 -11.03 26.33 8.34
C THR A 314 -11.32 27.48 7.38
N GLU A 315 -10.50 28.54 7.42
CA GLU A 315 -10.68 29.74 6.57
C GLU A 315 -10.32 29.47 5.12
N VAL A 316 -9.41 28.51 4.87
CA VAL A 316 -9.04 28.06 3.52
C VAL A 316 -9.93 26.93 2.99
N GLY A 317 -10.97 26.55 3.73
CA GLY A 317 -12.03 25.64 3.29
C GLY A 317 -11.95 24.21 3.82
N PHE A 318 -11.11 23.90 4.82
CA PHE A 318 -11.17 22.63 5.56
C PHE A 318 -12.05 22.79 6.81
N SER A 319 -13.38 22.70 6.65
CA SER A 319 -14.36 23.08 7.69
C SER A 319 -15.37 22.00 8.10
N ASN A 320 -15.19 20.76 7.62
CA ASN A 320 -16.20 19.69 7.74
C ASN A 320 -16.01 18.86 9.03
N GLU A 321 -16.99 18.02 9.40
CA GLU A 321 -16.86 17.08 10.54
C GLU A 321 -15.73 16.04 10.35
N SER A 322 -15.23 15.90 9.11
CA SER A 322 -14.13 15.00 8.70
C SER A 322 -12.87 15.73 8.21
N ILE A 323 -12.47 16.85 8.85
CA ILE A 323 -11.29 17.65 8.41
C ILE A 323 -10.04 16.79 8.18
N ALA A 324 -9.68 15.92 9.12
CA ALA A 324 -8.49 15.08 9.00
C ALA A 324 -8.54 14.19 7.75
N GLU A 325 -9.70 13.57 7.50
CA GLU A 325 -9.91 12.72 6.34
C GLU A 325 -9.80 13.50 5.03
N THR A 326 -10.45 14.66 4.93
CA THR A 326 -10.37 15.51 3.74
C THR A 326 -8.95 16.02 3.52
N MET A 327 -8.25 16.46 4.56
CA MET A 327 -6.86 16.93 4.42
C MET A 327 -5.92 15.79 4.01
N TYR A 328 -6.04 14.62 4.64
CA TYR A 328 -5.17 13.48 4.34
C TYR A 328 -5.42 12.94 2.93
N GLY A 329 -6.69 12.76 2.54
CA GLY A 329 -7.04 12.36 1.18
C GLY A 329 -6.52 13.37 0.14
N THR A 330 -6.68 14.67 0.41
CA THR A 330 -6.16 15.73 -0.48
C THR A 330 -4.65 15.64 -0.64
N VAL A 331 -3.89 15.46 0.45
CA VAL A 331 -2.43 15.33 0.36
C VAL A 331 -2.02 14.01 -0.28
N HIS A 332 -2.76 12.92 -0.08
CA HIS A 332 -2.53 11.67 -0.79
C HIS A 332 -2.68 11.83 -2.30
N ASP A 333 -3.66 12.60 -2.76
CA ASP A 333 -3.85 12.88 -4.19
C ASP A 333 -2.72 13.73 -4.76
N ILE A 334 -2.32 14.80 -4.06
CA ILE A 334 -1.16 15.61 -4.42
C ILE A 334 0.08 14.72 -4.52
N ARG A 335 0.38 13.94 -3.48
CA ARG A 335 1.55 13.06 -3.45
C ARG A 335 1.49 12.01 -4.55
N SER A 336 0.33 11.39 -4.79
CA SER A 336 0.16 10.37 -5.85
C SER A 336 0.38 10.95 -7.24
N TYR A 337 -0.10 12.18 -7.50
CA TYR A 337 0.16 12.89 -8.75
C TYR A 337 1.66 13.03 -9.04
N TYR A 338 2.45 13.44 -8.04
CA TYR A 338 3.89 13.59 -8.17
C TYR A 338 4.64 12.24 -8.22
N GLU A 339 4.30 11.28 -7.37
CA GLU A 339 4.98 9.97 -7.36
C GLU A 339 4.71 9.17 -8.64
N GLU A 340 3.50 9.25 -9.21
CA GLU A 340 3.19 8.63 -10.51
C GLU A 340 3.96 9.29 -11.66
N LEU A 341 4.05 10.63 -11.65
CA LEU A 341 4.89 11.37 -12.59
C LEU A 341 6.35 10.96 -12.48
N ALA A 342 6.88 10.85 -11.26
CA ALA A 342 8.24 10.41 -11.01
C ALA A 342 8.53 9.03 -11.61
N CYS A 343 7.59 8.08 -11.51
CA CYS A 343 7.75 6.75 -12.11
C CYS A 343 7.84 6.74 -13.66
N GLU A 344 7.36 7.82 -14.30
CA GLU A 344 7.33 8.00 -15.75
C GLU A 344 8.46 8.90 -16.25
N LEU A 345 8.88 9.88 -15.44
CA LEU A 345 9.94 10.83 -15.76
C LEU A 345 11.33 10.37 -15.34
N ALA A 346 11.43 9.35 -14.48
CA ALA A 346 12.71 8.89 -13.97
C ALA A 346 13.60 8.26 -15.05
N ASP A 347 14.84 8.75 -15.12
CA ASP A 347 15.92 8.16 -15.91
C ASP A 347 16.56 6.99 -15.15
N GLY A 348 15.81 5.91 -14.92
CA GLY A 348 16.36 4.72 -14.24
C GLY A 348 15.36 3.87 -13.44
N PRO A 349 15.86 2.87 -12.69
CA PRO A 349 15.02 2.04 -11.83
C PRO A 349 14.45 2.85 -10.66
N ILE A 350 13.22 2.54 -10.28
CA ILE A 350 12.57 3.14 -9.11
C ILE A 350 13.06 2.40 -7.86
N GLY A 351 14.00 3.01 -7.15
CA GLY A 351 14.49 2.50 -5.87
C GLY A 351 13.45 2.66 -4.75
N PRO A 352 13.58 1.92 -3.64
CA PRO A 352 12.65 2.01 -2.54
C PRO A 352 12.65 3.41 -1.91
N TRP A 353 11.46 3.95 -1.65
CA TRP A 353 11.22 5.29 -1.11
C TRP A 353 11.79 6.46 -1.94
N LYS A 354 12.30 6.23 -3.15
CA LYS A 354 12.96 7.28 -3.95
C LYS A 354 11.98 8.29 -4.53
N THR A 355 10.75 7.88 -4.89
CA THR A 355 9.69 8.80 -5.34
C THR A 355 9.20 9.70 -4.21
N GLU A 356 9.01 9.13 -3.01
CA GLU A 356 8.65 9.88 -1.80
C GLU A 356 9.75 10.86 -1.41
N GLN A 357 11.00 10.43 -1.53
CA GLN A 357 12.14 11.29 -1.25
C GLN A 357 12.19 12.48 -2.21
N TRP A 358 12.12 12.21 -3.51
CA TRP A 358 12.07 13.26 -4.52
C TRP A 358 10.90 14.22 -4.32
N PHE A 359 9.70 13.71 -4.00
CA PHE A 359 8.54 14.54 -3.73
C PHE A 359 8.81 15.55 -2.61
N TYR A 360 9.25 15.09 -1.43
CA TYR A 360 9.45 15.99 -0.29
C TYR A 360 10.70 16.86 -0.38
N ASP A 361 11.78 16.35 -0.99
CA ASP A 361 13.09 17.01 -0.97
C ASP A 361 13.22 18.01 -2.14
N ASP A 362 12.72 17.65 -3.33
CA ASP A 362 12.99 18.40 -4.57
C ASP A 362 11.80 19.24 -5.08
N THR A 363 10.55 18.84 -4.82
CA THR A 363 9.37 19.52 -5.37
C THR A 363 8.89 20.68 -4.51
N LYS A 364 8.33 21.72 -5.14
CA LYS A 364 7.68 22.82 -4.42
C LYS A 364 6.40 22.38 -3.71
N ALA A 365 5.67 21.42 -4.28
CA ALA A 365 4.50 20.82 -3.63
C ALA A 365 4.85 20.09 -2.32
N GLY A 366 5.85 19.21 -2.32
CA GLY A 366 6.25 18.50 -1.11
C GLY A 366 6.74 19.45 -0.01
N GLN A 367 7.52 20.46 -0.40
CA GLN A 367 8.02 21.49 0.52
C GLN A 367 6.87 22.30 1.17
N ILE A 368 5.84 22.70 0.42
CA ILE A 368 4.73 23.48 0.97
C ILE A 368 3.85 22.64 1.90
N ILE A 369 3.65 21.35 1.63
CA ILE A 369 2.94 20.45 2.55
C ILE A 369 3.68 20.31 3.88
N LEU A 370 5.01 20.15 3.85
CA LEU A 370 5.81 20.09 5.08
C LEU A 370 5.76 21.42 5.85
N GLN A 371 5.80 22.56 5.15
CA GLN A 371 5.64 23.87 5.79
C GLN A 371 4.26 24.03 6.44
N ALA A 372 3.18 23.65 5.75
CA ALA A 372 1.82 23.68 6.31
C ALA A 372 1.69 22.78 7.53
N ARG A 373 2.23 21.56 7.46
CA ARG A 373 2.28 20.63 8.61
C ARG A 373 2.98 21.25 9.81
N ARG A 374 4.13 21.90 9.61
CA ARG A 374 4.87 22.57 10.68
C ARG A 374 4.08 23.75 11.25
N ALA A 375 3.49 24.59 10.40
CA ALA A 375 2.66 25.71 10.85
C ALA A 375 1.48 25.24 11.73
N MET A 376 0.79 24.16 11.35
CA MET A 376 -0.28 23.57 12.15
C MET A 376 0.22 23.01 13.49
N ARG A 377 1.36 22.30 13.48
CA ARG A 377 1.96 21.78 14.71
C ARG A 377 2.35 22.92 15.66
N ASP A 378 3.00 23.94 15.12
CA ASP A 378 3.53 25.08 15.88
C ASP A 378 2.40 26.01 16.39
N SER A 379 1.22 25.95 15.75
CA SER A 379 -0.02 26.55 16.25
C SER A 379 -0.79 25.67 17.26
N GLU A 380 -0.17 24.61 17.78
CA GLU A 380 -0.75 23.66 18.74
C GLU A 380 -2.04 22.96 18.26
N ALA A 381 -2.18 22.77 16.94
CA ALA A 381 -3.27 21.97 16.38
C ALA A 381 -3.21 20.52 16.88
N ASP A 382 -4.38 19.90 17.05
CA ASP A 382 -4.46 18.49 17.42
C ASP A 382 -3.65 17.62 16.44
N SER A 383 -2.85 16.70 16.97
CA SER A 383 -1.97 15.85 16.16
C SER A 383 -2.71 15.05 15.08
N SER A 384 -3.98 14.70 15.32
CA SER A 384 -4.83 14.01 14.35
C SER A 384 -5.15 14.84 13.11
N LEU A 385 -4.89 16.15 13.10
CA LEU A 385 -5.13 17.03 11.94
C LEU A 385 -3.91 17.18 11.03
N TRP A 386 -2.69 17.07 11.56
CA TRP A 386 -1.46 17.33 10.79
C TRP A 386 -0.55 16.11 10.65
N PHE A 387 -0.70 15.07 11.48
CA PHE A 387 0.20 13.92 11.48
C PHE A 387 0.21 13.18 10.14
N GLY A 388 -0.96 12.98 9.53
CA GLY A 388 -1.14 12.29 8.25
C GLY A 388 -0.90 13.15 7.02
N LEU A 389 -0.44 14.41 7.15
CA LEU A 389 -0.06 15.22 5.99
C LEU A 389 1.28 14.78 5.38
N ALA A 390 2.12 14.06 6.13
CA ALA A 390 3.33 13.50 5.57
C ALA A 390 3.76 12.25 6.32
N THR A 391 4.65 11.47 5.70
CA THR A 391 5.25 10.28 6.31
C THR A 391 5.75 10.59 7.72
N ALA A 392 5.50 9.72 8.69
CA ALA A 392 5.93 9.96 10.06
C ALA A 392 7.47 10.12 10.13
N GLY A 393 7.94 11.18 10.78
CA GLY A 393 9.35 11.54 10.86
C GLY A 393 9.85 12.47 9.75
N ARG A 394 9.05 12.75 8.70
CA ARG A 394 9.31 13.84 7.76
C ARG A 394 9.03 15.19 8.43
N GLU A 395 9.98 16.11 8.32
CA GLU A 395 9.90 17.45 8.92
C GLU A 395 9.86 18.53 7.87
#